data_AF-A0A7V5S5W7-F1
#
_entry.id   AF-A0A7V5S5W7-F1
#
_cell.length_a   1.000
_cell.length_b   1.000
_cell.length_c   1.000
_cell.angle_alpha   90.00
_cell.angle_beta   90.00
_cell.angle_gamma   90.00
#
_symmetry.space_group_name_H-M   'P 1'
#
loop_
_entity.id
_entity.type
_entity.pdbx_description
1 polymer ?
#
loop_
_entity_poly.entity_id
_entity_poly.type
_entity_poly.pdbx_seq_one_letter_code
_entity_poly.pdbx_strand_id
1 'polypeptide(L)'
;MLQEALADSKLHAVKAQLERRGLSIKADEAQAVQLAGGQQVLIPFGENAHLVWTRTNGQTAAVGLVRQGNKTLNISVTGEERVVRLLPQGKVQKLLSGLRQKSKFQEFEGKLAQKGKRVGKVRVLFDETNQIAILGIANEGDEEKIAHQVRIKVKA
;
A
#
# COMPACT_ATOMS: atom_id res chain seq x y z
N MET A 1 -0.31 -7.09 21.02
CA MET A 1 -0.32 -6.82 19.57
C MET A 1 0.30 -7.95 18.77
N LEU A 2 1.59 -8.28 18.92
CA LEU A 2 2.21 -9.38 18.16
C LEU A 2 1.51 -10.73 18.40
N GLN A 3 1.25 -11.11 19.66
CA GLN A 3 0.52 -12.34 19.99
C GLN A 3 -0.87 -12.41 19.36
N GLU A 4 -1.55 -11.27 19.27
CA GLU A 4 -2.87 -11.19 18.66
C GLU A 4 -2.81 -11.33 17.14
N ALA A 5 -1.84 -10.67 16.49
CA ALA A 5 -1.59 -10.87 15.07
C ALA A 5 -1.27 -12.35 14.79
N LEU A 6 -0.40 -12.96 15.58
CA LEU A 6 -0.02 -14.38 15.49
C LEU A 6 -1.17 -15.36 15.78
N ALA A 7 -2.29 -14.91 16.35
CA ALA A 7 -3.49 -15.72 16.56
C ALA A 7 -4.59 -15.42 15.52
N ASP A 8 -4.41 -14.42 14.65
CA ASP A 8 -5.41 -14.02 13.65
C ASP A 8 -5.45 -15.01 12.48
N SER A 9 -6.64 -15.54 12.18
CA SER A 9 -6.85 -16.52 11.11
C SER A 9 -6.49 -16.00 9.72
N LYS A 10 -6.63 -14.69 9.46
CA LYS A 10 -6.21 -14.09 8.18
C LYS A 10 -4.70 -14.10 8.06
N LEU A 11 -3.98 -13.87 9.17
CA LEU A 11 -2.52 -13.95 9.18
C LEU A 11 -2.05 -15.37 8.89
N HIS A 12 -2.66 -16.37 9.53
CA HIS A 12 -2.37 -17.78 9.28
C HIS A 12 -2.64 -18.20 7.84
N ALA A 13 -3.74 -17.75 7.24
CA ALA A 13 -4.05 -18.04 5.85
C ALA A 13 -2.98 -17.52 4.90
N VAL A 14 -2.53 -16.26 5.07
CA VAL A 14 -1.46 -15.69 4.23
C VAL A 14 -0.12 -16.39 4.51
N LYS A 15 0.20 -16.68 5.77
CA LYS A 15 1.39 -17.46 6.15
C LYS A 15 1.44 -18.77 5.37
N ALA A 16 0.35 -19.53 5.32
CA ALA A 16 0.29 -20.79 4.58
C ALA A 16 0.55 -20.60 3.07
N GLN A 17 0.10 -19.49 2.47
CA GLN A 17 0.40 -19.17 1.07
C GLN A 17 1.89 -18.89 0.83
N LEU A 18 2.57 -18.26 1.79
CA LEU A 18 4.02 -18.00 1.72
C LEU A 18 4.84 -19.28 1.97
N GLU A 19 4.43 -20.14 2.90
CA GLU A 19 5.10 -21.42 3.20
C GLU A 19 5.06 -22.37 1.99
N ARG A 20 3.95 -22.40 1.25
CA ARG A 20 3.85 -23.16 -0.01
C ARG A 20 4.86 -22.73 -1.07
N ARG A 21 5.47 -21.55 -0.93
CA ARG A 21 6.55 -21.05 -1.81
C ARG A 21 7.94 -21.36 -1.29
N GLY A 22 8.06 -22.18 -0.24
CA GLY A 22 9.33 -22.54 0.39
C GLY A 22 9.94 -21.42 1.23
N LEU A 23 9.17 -20.38 1.56
CA LEU A 23 9.63 -19.33 2.46
C LEU A 23 9.34 -19.71 3.91
N SER A 24 10.11 -19.17 4.86
CA SER A 24 9.96 -19.45 6.28
C SER A 24 9.83 -18.18 7.12
N ILE A 25 9.02 -18.24 8.17
CA ILE A 25 8.81 -17.12 9.10
C ILE A 25 10.06 -16.86 9.96
N LYS A 26 10.31 -15.59 10.25
CA LYS A 26 11.24 -15.16 11.30
C LYS A 26 10.50 -14.30 12.32
N ALA A 27 9.76 -14.97 13.20
CA ALA A 27 8.80 -14.31 14.11
C ALA A 27 9.50 -13.48 15.20
N ASP A 28 10.74 -13.84 15.55
CA ASP A 28 11.63 -13.13 16.44
C ASP A 28 12.08 -11.76 15.90
N GLU A 29 12.10 -11.60 14.57
CA GLU A 29 12.39 -10.34 13.90
C GLU A 29 11.12 -9.48 13.65
N ALA A 30 9.98 -9.87 14.21
CA ALA A 30 8.71 -9.16 14.00
C ALA A 30 8.73 -7.75 14.62
N GLN A 31 8.24 -6.78 13.86
CA GLN A 31 8.15 -5.38 14.25
C GLN A 31 6.69 -4.95 14.33
N ALA A 32 6.33 -4.33 15.45
CA ALA A 32 5.03 -3.69 15.63
C ALA A 32 5.18 -2.18 15.44
N VAL A 33 4.30 -1.59 14.62
CA VAL A 33 4.28 -0.17 14.31
C VAL A 33 2.89 0.38 14.59
N GLN A 34 2.83 1.48 15.33
CA GLN A 34 1.59 2.22 15.54
C GLN A 34 1.34 3.13 14.32
N LEU A 35 0.18 2.98 13.69
CA LEU A 35 -0.26 3.82 12.57
C LEU A 35 -1.22 4.90 13.09
N ALA A 36 -1.39 5.97 12.31
CA ALA A 36 -2.47 6.94 12.54
C ALA A 36 -3.84 6.25 12.38
N GLY A 37 -4.50 5.95 13.49
CA GLY A 37 -5.81 5.27 13.52
C GLY A 37 -5.75 3.73 13.53
N GLY A 38 -4.57 3.13 13.69
CA GLY A 38 -4.45 1.67 13.66
C GLY A 38 -3.09 1.15 14.09
N GLN A 39 -2.87 -0.14 13.88
CA GLN A 39 -1.69 -0.88 14.27
C GLN A 39 -1.27 -1.77 13.11
N GLN A 40 0.03 -1.98 12.96
CA GLN A 40 0.59 -2.87 11.97
C GLN A 40 1.66 -3.74 12.59
N VAL A 41 1.71 -5.01 12.21
CA VAL A 41 2.79 -5.93 12.52
C VAL A 41 3.42 -6.36 11.21
N LEU A 42 4.72 -6.13 11.07
CA LEU A 42 5.56 -6.65 9.99
C LEU A 42 6.33 -7.86 10.53
N ILE A 43 6.20 -9.01 9.89
CA ILE A 43 6.95 -10.21 10.25
C ILE A 43 7.80 -10.61 9.05
N PRO A 44 9.13 -10.55 9.16
CA PRO A 44 10.00 -11.04 8.09
C PRO A 44 9.73 -12.52 7.78
N PHE A 45 9.78 -12.85 6.49
CA PHE A 45 9.42 -14.16 5.97
C PHE A 45 10.44 -14.58 4.90
N GLY A 46 11.62 -15.01 5.35
CA GLY A 46 12.81 -15.14 4.50
C GLY A 46 13.44 -13.78 4.18
N GLU A 47 14.36 -13.75 3.21
CA GLU A 47 15.13 -12.53 2.89
C GLU A 47 14.33 -11.49 2.11
N ASN A 48 13.41 -11.95 1.27
CA ASN A 48 12.72 -11.10 0.30
C ASN A 48 11.22 -11.00 0.53
N ALA A 49 10.68 -11.54 1.63
CA ALA A 49 9.26 -11.43 1.89
C ALA A 49 8.94 -11.01 3.32
N HIS A 50 7.76 -10.43 3.48
CA HIS A 50 7.19 -10.02 4.75
C HIS A 50 5.73 -10.46 4.79
N LEU A 51 5.32 -10.86 5.98
CA LEU A 51 3.93 -11.06 6.33
C LEU A 51 3.47 -9.83 7.11
N VAL A 52 2.48 -9.13 6.58
CA VAL A 52 1.97 -7.89 7.17
C VAL A 52 0.57 -8.12 7.69
N TRP A 53 0.38 -7.83 8.97
CA TRP A 53 -0.93 -7.77 9.61
C TRP A 53 -1.25 -6.32 9.96
N THR A 54 -2.47 -5.87 9.69
CA THR A 54 -2.92 -4.53 10.07
C THR A 54 -4.25 -4.61 10.81
N ARG A 55 -4.40 -3.81 11.85
CA ARG A 55 -5.68 -3.51 12.50
C ARG A 55 -5.96 -2.03 12.44
N THR A 56 -7.10 -1.66 11.88
CA THR A 56 -7.55 -0.26 11.80
C THR A 56 -9.05 -0.24 12.01
N ASN A 57 -9.55 0.66 12.87
CA ASN A 57 -10.98 0.81 13.16
C ASN A 57 -11.69 -0.52 13.51
N GLY A 58 -11.05 -1.38 14.31
CA GLY A 58 -11.60 -2.69 14.72
C GLY A 58 -11.57 -3.78 13.65
N GLN A 59 -11.14 -3.49 12.43
CA GLN A 59 -11.00 -4.47 11.35
C GLN A 59 -9.56 -4.93 11.22
N THR A 60 -9.36 -6.24 11.01
CA THR A 60 -8.06 -6.84 10.74
C THR A 60 -7.89 -7.18 9.26
N ALA A 61 -6.67 -7.09 8.76
CA ALA A 61 -6.29 -7.55 7.42
C ALA A 61 -4.88 -8.14 7.47
N ALA A 62 -4.60 -9.04 6.53
CA ALA A 62 -3.27 -9.61 6.35
C ALA A 62 -2.90 -9.63 4.86
N VAL A 63 -1.62 -9.44 4.56
CA VAL A 63 -1.08 -9.49 3.20
C VAL A 63 0.36 -10.01 3.24
N GLY A 64 0.70 -10.87 2.29
CA GLY A 64 2.07 -11.31 2.05
C GLY A 64 2.71 -10.37 1.04
N LEU A 65 3.88 -9.85 1.33
CA LEU A 65 4.63 -8.97 0.45
C LEU A 65 5.91 -9.68 0.04
N VAL A 66 6.07 -10.03 -1.25
CA VAL A 66 7.28 -10.67 -1.77
C VAL A 66 7.97 -9.69 -2.74
N ARG A 67 9.18 -9.26 -2.40
CA ARG A 67 9.98 -8.36 -3.24
C ARG A 67 10.45 -9.10 -4.49
N GLN A 68 10.24 -8.46 -5.64
CA GLN A 68 10.66 -8.93 -6.96
C GLN A 68 11.39 -7.79 -7.67
N GLY A 69 12.68 -7.62 -7.36
CA GLY A 69 13.48 -6.49 -7.87
C GLY A 69 12.94 -5.14 -7.42
N ASN A 70 12.40 -4.36 -8.37
CA ASN A 70 11.77 -3.05 -8.12
C ASN A 70 10.25 -3.12 -7.94
N LYS A 71 9.68 -4.32 -7.87
CA LYS A 71 8.25 -4.59 -7.63
C LYS A 71 8.05 -5.38 -6.34
N THR A 72 6.81 -5.44 -5.90
CA THR A 72 6.35 -6.26 -4.80
C THR A 72 5.13 -7.05 -5.26
N LEU A 73 5.17 -8.37 -5.11
CA LEU A 73 4.03 -9.24 -5.26
C LEU A 73 3.26 -9.27 -3.93
N ASN A 74 2.04 -8.76 -3.95
CA ASN A 74 1.11 -8.79 -2.83
C ASN A 74 0.24 -10.06 -2.94
N ILE A 75 0.19 -10.85 -1.87
CA ILE A 75 -0.58 -12.08 -1.79
C ILE A 75 -1.66 -11.89 -0.73
N SER A 76 -2.92 -12.04 -1.13
CA SER A 76 -4.06 -11.87 -0.24
C SER A 76 -4.32 -13.10 0.64
N VAL A 77 -5.25 -12.98 1.58
CA VAL A 77 -5.78 -14.08 2.40
C VAL A 77 -6.34 -15.23 1.54
N THR A 78 -6.93 -14.92 0.38
CA THR A 78 -7.48 -15.92 -0.55
C THR A 78 -6.44 -16.50 -1.50
N GLY A 79 -5.19 -16.03 -1.44
CA GLY A 79 -4.12 -16.40 -2.36
C GLY A 79 -4.11 -15.60 -3.66
N GLU A 80 -4.96 -14.58 -3.81
CA GLU A 80 -4.93 -13.69 -4.97
C GLU A 80 -3.60 -12.92 -5.01
N GLU A 81 -2.99 -12.89 -6.18
CA GLU A 81 -1.70 -12.27 -6.45
C GLU A 81 -1.85 -10.93 -7.18
N ARG A 82 -1.24 -9.87 -6.64
CA ARG A 82 -1.20 -8.55 -7.27
C ARG A 82 0.22 -8.01 -7.33
N VAL A 83 0.68 -7.66 -8.51
CA VAL A 83 2.01 -7.08 -8.69
C VAL A 83 1.90 -5.56 -8.55
N VAL A 84 2.58 -5.02 -7.54
CA VAL A 84 2.59 -3.59 -7.24
C VAL A 84 4.00 -3.04 -7.41
N ARG A 85 4.13 -1.84 -7.97
CA ARG A 85 5.41 -1.12 -7.97
C ARG A 85 5.24 0.36 -7.68
N LEU A 86 6.25 0.95 -7.07
CA LEU A 86 6.33 2.40 -6.97
C LEU A 86 6.68 2.99 -8.34
N LEU A 87 5.93 3.99 -8.80
CA LEU A 87 6.26 4.68 -10.04
C LEU A 87 7.43 5.65 -9.82
N PRO A 88 8.41 5.68 -10.73
CA PRO A 88 9.46 6.71 -10.72
C PRO A 88 8.88 8.12 -10.82
N GLN A 89 9.53 9.10 -10.17
CA GLN A 89 9.04 10.48 -10.07
C GLN A 89 8.75 11.13 -11.43
N GLY A 90 9.58 10.90 -12.46
CA GLY A 90 9.31 11.41 -13.80
C GLY A 90 8.01 10.86 -14.43
N LYS A 91 7.70 9.57 -14.18
CA LYS A 91 6.42 8.96 -14.61
C LYS A 91 5.25 9.51 -13.78
N VAL A 92 5.46 9.76 -12.49
CA VAL A 92 4.46 10.40 -11.63
C VAL A 92 4.11 11.80 -12.12
N GLN A 93 5.11 12.62 -12.47
CA GLN A 93 4.90 13.97 -12.99
C GLN A 93 4.12 13.95 -14.30
N LYS A 94 4.48 13.08 -15.25
CA LYS A 94 3.75 12.91 -16.52
C LYS A 94 2.30 12.43 -16.31
N LEU A 95 2.08 11.52 -15.36
CA LEU A 95 0.74 11.07 -14.99
C LEU A 95 -0.07 12.22 -14.40
N LEU A 96 0.50 12.98 -13.46
CA LEU A 96 -0.15 14.09 -12.80
C LEU A 96 -0.51 15.21 -13.79
N SER A 97 0.40 15.54 -14.72
CA SER A 97 0.12 16.53 -15.78
C SER A 97 -1.04 16.09 -16.67
N GLY A 98 -1.10 14.81 -17.05
CA GLY A 98 -2.22 14.27 -17.81
C GLY A 98 -3.53 14.22 -17.03
N LEU A 99 -3.49 13.98 -15.71
CA LEU A 99 -4.68 14.05 -14.86
C LEU A 99 -5.21 15.47 -14.72
N ARG A 100 -4.33 16.47 -14.56
CA ARG A 100 -4.71 17.89 -14.48
C ARG A 100 -5.43 18.45 -15.70
N GLN A 101 -5.33 17.76 -16.84
CA GLN A 101 -6.09 18.09 -18.04
C GLN A 101 -7.53 17.53 -18.03
N LYS A 102 -7.85 16.64 -17.09
CA LYS A 102 -9.18 16.01 -16.97
C LYS A 102 -10.06 16.80 -15.99
N SER A 103 -11.27 17.13 -16.41
CA SER A 103 -12.26 17.89 -15.61
C SER A 103 -12.47 17.33 -14.20
N LYS A 104 -12.64 16.01 -14.06
CA LYS A 104 -12.82 15.36 -12.75
C LYS A 104 -11.66 15.57 -11.77
N PHE A 105 -10.43 15.65 -12.27
CA PHE A 105 -9.27 15.89 -11.41
C PHE A 105 -9.16 17.37 -11.04
N GLN A 106 -9.51 18.28 -11.97
CA GLN A 106 -9.59 19.71 -11.69
C GLN A 106 -10.67 20.02 -10.63
N GLU A 107 -11.83 19.37 -10.69
CA GLU A 107 -12.87 19.47 -9.65
C GLU A 107 -12.36 19.01 -8.29
N PHE A 108 -11.55 17.93 -8.27
CA PHE A 108 -10.93 17.44 -7.04
C PHE A 108 -9.92 18.45 -6.48
N GLU A 109 -9.01 19.00 -7.31
CA GLU A 109 -8.08 20.05 -6.88
C GLU A 109 -8.83 21.31 -6.41
N GLY A 110 -9.94 21.67 -7.06
CA GLY A 110 -10.80 22.77 -6.63
C GLY A 110 -11.43 22.55 -5.25
N LYS A 111 -11.93 21.33 -4.97
CA LYS A 111 -12.45 20.97 -3.63
C LYS A 111 -11.36 20.96 -2.57
N LEU A 112 -10.13 20.61 -2.91
CA LEU A 112 -9.00 20.72 -2.00
C LEU A 112 -8.67 22.19 -1.71
N ALA A 113 -8.63 23.03 -2.74
CA ALA A 113 -8.35 24.46 -2.62
C ALA A 113 -9.39 25.18 -1.76
N GLN A 114 -10.68 24.84 -1.89
CA GLN A 114 -11.75 25.35 -1.02
C GLN A 114 -11.54 25.03 0.46
N LYS A 115 -10.80 23.96 0.76
CA LYS A 115 -10.43 23.55 2.13
C LYS A 115 -9.07 24.12 2.57
N GLY A 116 -8.52 25.08 1.82
CA GLY A 116 -7.19 25.66 2.06
C GLY A 116 -6.04 24.66 1.82
N LYS A 117 -6.27 23.59 1.06
CA LYS A 117 -5.29 22.54 0.79
C LYS A 117 -4.86 22.53 -0.66
N ARG A 118 -3.65 22.06 -0.92
CA ARG A 118 -3.12 21.87 -2.28
C ARG A 118 -2.55 20.45 -2.43
N VAL A 119 -2.51 19.98 -3.66
CA VAL A 119 -1.83 18.72 -3.99
C VAL A 119 -0.33 18.97 -3.88
N GLY A 120 0.29 18.44 -2.81
CA GLY A 120 1.73 18.49 -2.60
C GLY A 120 2.47 17.39 -3.37
N LYS A 121 3.48 16.79 -2.72
CA LYS A 121 4.22 15.66 -3.27
C LYS A 121 3.29 14.46 -3.43
N VAL A 122 3.28 13.89 -4.64
CA VAL A 122 2.47 12.72 -4.97
C VAL A 122 3.37 11.49 -5.06
N ARG A 123 3.00 10.42 -4.37
CA ARG A 123 3.57 9.08 -4.55
C ARG A 123 2.55 8.20 -5.27
N VAL A 124 3.00 7.39 -6.22
CA VAL A 124 2.09 6.50 -6.96
C VAL A 124 2.52 5.06 -6.81
N LEU A 125 1.64 4.26 -6.19
CA LEU A 125 1.71 2.81 -6.26
C LEU A 125 0.88 2.36 -7.46
N PHE A 126 1.51 1.63 -8.37
CA PHE A 126 0.86 1.08 -9.55
C PHE A 126 0.66 -0.42 -9.38
N ASP A 127 -0.60 -0.83 -9.27
CA ASP A 127 -1.06 -2.20 -9.38
C ASP A 127 -1.08 -2.57 -10.87
N GLU A 128 -0.10 -3.36 -11.30
CA GLU A 128 0.05 -3.80 -12.68
C GLU A 128 -1.04 -4.79 -13.08
N THR A 129 -1.51 -5.62 -12.15
CA THR A 129 -2.53 -6.64 -12.38
C THR A 129 -3.85 -6.00 -12.76
N ASN A 130 -4.28 -4.98 -12.02
CA ASN A 130 -5.55 -4.30 -12.26
C ASN A 130 -5.41 -3.03 -13.12
N GLN A 131 -4.18 -2.65 -13.46
CA GLN A 131 -3.84 -1.38 -14.10
C GLN A 131 -4.40 -0.19 -13.32
N ILE A 132 -4.22 -0.19 -12.00
CA ILE A 132 -4.70 0.87 -11.11
C ILE A 132 -3.51 1.63 -10.55
N ALA A 133 -3.52 2.95 -10.70
CA ALA A 133 -2.60 3.82 -9.95
C ALA A 133 -3.31 4.36 -8.70
N ILE A 134 -2.67 4.17 -7.55
CA ILE A 134 -3.06 4.76 -6.27
C ILE A 134 -2.16 5.96 -6.02
N LEU A 135 -2.72 7.16 -6.12
CA LEU A 135 -2.03 8.42 -5.85
C LEU A 135 -2.17 8.75 -4.36
N GLY A 136 -1.08 8.66 -3.61
CA GLY A 136 -0.99 9.21 -2.26
C GLY A 136 -0.60 10.68 -2.33
N ILE A 137 -1.47 11.55 -1.81
CA ILE A 137 -1.32 13.01 -1.85
C ILE A 137 -1.03 13.51 -0.43
N ALA A 138 0.13 14.12 -0.27
CA ALA A 138 0.51 14.81 0.97
C ALA A 138 -0.11 16.22 1.03
N ASN A 139 -0.31 16.73 2.26
CA ASN A 139 -0.64 18.15 2.46
C ASN A 139 0.62 19.00 2.26
N GLU A 140 0.42 20.28 1.97
CA GLU A 140 1.48 21.29 1.96
C GLU A 140 2.06 21.42 3.38
N GLY A 141 3.38 21.24 3.54
CA GLY A 141 4.10 21.34 4.81
C GLY A 141 4.39 20.03 5.56
N ASP A 142 3.79 18.89 5.17
CA ASP A 142 4.08 17.57 5.75
C ASP A 142 4.18 16.52 4.63
N GLU A 143 5.37 16.37 4.05
CA GLU A 143 5.63 15.51 2.89
C GLU A 143 5.48 14.01 3.18
N GLU A 144 5.52 13.62 4.46
CA GLU A 144 5.49 12.22 4.87
C GLU A 144 4.07 11.71 5.09
N LYS A 145 3.14 12.58 5.51
CA LYS A 145 1.75 12.17 5.76
C LYS A 145 0.88 12.27 4.52
N ILE A 146 0.49 11.10 4.01
CA ILE A 146 -0.56 10.98 2.99
C ILE A 146 -1.88 11.41 3.61
N ALA A 147 -2.41 12.55 3.16
CA ALA A 147 -3.68 13.09 3.62
C ALA A 147 -4.86 12.55 2.82
N HIS A 148 -4.65 12.25 1.52
CA HIS A 148 -5.69 11.74 0.63
C HIS A 148 -5.12 10.68 -0.32
N GLN A 149 -5.95 9.71 -0.67
CA GLN A 149 -5.63 8.71 -1.69
C GLN A 149 -6.66 8.75 -2.81
N VAL A 150 -6.19 8.76 -4.06
CA VAL A 150 -7.04 8.69 -5.25
C VAL A 150 -6.68 7.45 -6.04
N ARG A 151 -7.68 6.61 -6.33
CA ARG A 151 -7.51 5.44 -7.21
C ARG A 151 -7.95 5.81 -8.62
N ILE A 152 -7.08 5.58 -9.59
CA ILE A 152 -7.38 5.80 -10.99
C ILE A 152 -7.11 4.53 -11.79
N LYS A 153 -8.05 4.17 -12.65
CA LYS A 153 -7.81 3.14 -13.65
C LYS A 153 -6.95 3.76 -14.74
N VAL A 154 -5.77 3.19 -14.95
CA VAL A 154 -4.87 3.53 -16.04
C VAL A 154 -5.31 2.62 -17.19
N LYS A 155 -6.04 3.16 -18.16
CA LYS A 155 -6.26 2.41 -19.41
C LYS A 155 -4.91 2.25 -20.10
N ALA A 156 -4.59 1.03 -20.51
CA ALA A 156 -3.56 0.76 -21.51
C ALA A 156 -3.84 1.55 -22.79
#